data_AF-A3DDC4-F1
#
_entry.id   AF-A3DDC4-F1
#
_cell.length_a   1.000
_cell.length_b   1.000
_cell.length_c   1.000
_cell.angle_alpha   90.00
_cell.angle_beta   90.00
_cell.angle_gamma   90.00
#
_symmetry.space_group_name_H-M   'P 1'
#
loop_
_entity.id
_entity.type
_entity.pdbx_description
1 polymer ?
#
loop_
_entity_poly.entity_id
_entity_poly.type
_entity_poly.pdbx_seq_one_letter_code
_entity_poly.pdbx_strand_id
1 'polypeptide(L)'
;MVVAVQKGLDNLKRELAKRGFEVVDLETYNYPIDAIVYEGNSFQISYVSRNNMPQMTAGQRSNYGVFIVNALGKSINEIEDMLRTRYYSPLFELN
;
A
#
# COMPACT_ATOMS: atom_id res chain seq x y z
N MET A 1 4.87 9.84 0.24
CA MET A 1 4.28 8.56 0.68
C MET A 1 5.01 7.45 -0.05
N VAL A 2 5.60 6.52 0.68
CA VAL A 2 6.34 5.37 0.16
C VAL A 2 5.38 4.19 -0.01
N VAL A 3 5.26 3.72 -1.25
CA VAL A 3 4.32 2.67 -1.66
C VAL A 3 5.10 1.49 -2.19
N ALA A 4 5.09 0.39 -1.45
CA ALA A 4 5.63 -0.87 -1.92
C ALA A 4 4.64 -1.54 -2.87
N VAL A 5 5.07 -1.85 -4.09
CA VAL A 5 4.22 -2.46 -5.11
C VAL A 5 4.78 -3.83 -5.48
N GLN A 6 3.90 -4.83 -5.48
CA GLN A 6 4.23 -6.21 -5.87
C GLN A 6 4.90 -6.27 -7.26
N LYS A 7 5.87 -7.17 -7.40
CA LYS A 7 6.53 -7.47 -8.68
C LYS A 7 5.51 -7.93 -9.73
N GLY A 8 5.70 -7.49 -10.97
CA GLY A 8 4.80 -7.79 -12.10
C GLY A 8 3.75 -6.69 -12.36
N LEU A 9 3.59 -5.72 -11.45
CA LEU A 9 2.66 -4.59 -11.62
C LEU A 9 3.36 -3.34 -12.20
N ASP A 10 4.21 -3.51 -13.20
CA ASP A 10 5.12 -2.45 -13.68
C ASP A 10 4.38 -1.23 -14.23
N ASN A 11 3.23 -1.44 -14.88
CA ASN A 11 2.42 -0.32 -15.35
C ASN A 11 1.87 0.52 -14.18
N LEU A 12 1.37 -0.15 -13.14
CA LEU A 12 0.87 0.50 -11.94
C LEU A 12 1.98 1.28 -11.23
N LYS A 13 3.18 0.71 -11.12
CA LYS A 13 4.35 1.39 -10.57
C LYS A 13 4.65 2.70 -11.29
N ARG A 14 4.68 2.68 -12.63
CA ARG A 14 4.92 3.88 -13.44
C ARG A 14 3.83 4.93 -13.22
N GLU A 15 2.57 4.53 -13.19
CA GLU A 15 1.46 5.47 -13.04
C GLU A 15 1.39 6.09 -11.63
N LEU A 16 1.70 5.32 -10.58
CA LEU A 16 1.83 5.84 -9.22
C LEU A 16 3.01 6.80 -9.09
N ALA A 17 4.17 6.47 -9.68
CA ALA A 17 5.32 7.38 -9.69
C ALA A 17 5.00 8.73 -10.36
N LYS A 18 4.28 8.72 -11.50
CA LYS A 18 3.80 9.94 -12.18
C LYS A 18 2.85 10.79 -11.32
N ARG A 19 2.18 10.19 -10.33
CA ARG A 19 1.24 10.84 -9.40
C ARG A 19 1.90 11.35 -8.11
N GLY A 20 3.23 11.25 -8.01
CA GLY A 20 4.01 11.76 -6.89
C GLY A 20 4.16 10.79 -5.71
N PHE A 21 3.87 9.50 -5.91
CA PHE A 21 4.21 8.47 -4.94
C PHE A 21 5.68 8.04 -5.10
N GLU A 22 6.35 7.76 -3.98
CA GLU A 22 7.64 7.08 -4.00
C GLU A 22 7.35 5.58 -4.09
N VAL A 23 7.67 4.97 -5.23
CA VAL A 23 7.30 3.58 -5.52
C VAL A 23 8.52 2.68 -5.36
N VAL A 24 8.38 1.63 -4.57
CA VAL A 24 9.45 0.66 -4.26
C VAL A 24 8.97 -0.77 -4.50
N ASP A 25 9.90 -1.70 -4.71
CA ASP A 25 9.57 -3.11 -4.91
C ASP A 25 9.23 -3.80 -3.58
N LEU A 26 8.04 -4.38 -3.48
CA LEU A 26 7.57 -5.03 -2.26
C LEU A 26 8.48 -6.17 -1.80
N GLU A 27 9.01 -6.95 -2.72
CA GLU A 27 9.76 -8.17 -2.41
C GLU A 27 11.21 -7.91 -1.99
N THR A 28 11.74 -6.71 -2.24
CA THR A 28 13.17 -6.40 -2.02
C THR A 28 13.40 -5.18 -1.12
N TYR A 29 12.41 -4.30 -0.95
CA TYR A 29 12.54 -3.10 -0.14
C TYR A 29 12.43 -3.40 1.36
N ASN A 30 13.44 -3.01 2.13
CA ASN A 30 13.57 -3.34 3.55
C ASN A 30 13.46 -2.13 4.50
N TYR A 31 13.10 -0.96 3.98
CA TYR A 31 12.91 0.25 4.78
C TYR A 31 11.42 0.48 5.08
N PRO A 32 11.09 1.40 6.00
CA PRO A 32 9.71 1.72 6.32
C PRO A 32 8.89 2.15 5.09
N ILE A 33 7.64 1.71 5.03
CA ILE A 33 6.67 2.05 3.97
C ILE A 33 5.36 2.53 4.57
N ASP A 34 4.62 3.34 3.81
CA ASP A 34 3.30 3.83 4.20
C ASP A 34 2.18 2.89 3.74
N ALA A 35 2.35 2.26 2.58
CA ALA A 35 1.36 1.38 1.99
C ALA A 35 1.97 0.26 1.14
N ILE A 36 1.16 -0.79 0.95
CA ILE A 36 1.42 -1.90 0.03
C ILE A 36 0.31 -1.94 -1.01
N VAL A 37 0.69 -2.11 -2.27
CA VAL A 37 -0.23 -2.45 -3.35
C VAL A 37 0.14 -3.81 -3.93
N TYR A 38 -0.80 -4.74 -3.89
CA TYR A 38 -0.66 -6.10 -4.40
C TYR A 38 -1.84 -6.43 -5.31
N GLU A 39 -1.74 -7.49 -6.10
CA GLU A 39 -2.84 -8.00 -6.90
C GLU A 39 -3.01 -9.51 -6.68
N GLY A 40 -4.24 -9.93 -6.36
CA GLY A 40 -4.60 -11.34 -6.29
C GLY A 40 -5.56 -11.68 -5.17
N ASN A 41 -5.82 -12.98 -5.01
CA ASN A 41 -6.79 -13.51 -4.04
C ASN A 41 -6.21 -13.72 -2.64
N SER A 42 -4.89 -13.68 -2.50
CA SER A 42 -4.21 -13.82 -1.22
C SER A 42 -3.02 -12.88 -1.13
N PHE A 43 -2.77 -12.35 0.06
CA PHE A 43 -1.63 -11.51 0.37
C PHE A 43 -0.68 -12.28 1.30
N GLN A 44 0.58 -12.44 0.90
CA GLN A 44 1.57 -13.07 1.78
C GLN A 44 2.12 -12.03 2.75
N ILE A 45 1.74 -12.16 4.03
CA ILE A 45 2.12 -11.22 5.08
C ILE A 45 3.63 -11.18 5.36
N SER A 46 4.38 -12.20 4.91
CA SER A 46 5.84 -12.27 5.01
C SER A 46 6.55 -11.12 4.31
N TYR A 47 5.89 -10.44 3.36
CA TYR A 47 6.42 -9.24 2.71
C TYR A 47 6.33 -7.98 3.58
N VAL A 48 5.59 -8.02 4.70
CA VAL A 48 5.55 -6.91 5.66
C VAL A 48 6.74 -7.05 6.62
N SER A 49 7.76 -6.23 6.43
CA SER A 49 8.97 -6.28 7.27
C SER A 49 8.71 -5.84 8.73
N ARG A 50 9.55 -6.31 9.67
CA ARG A 50 9.53 -5.86 11.08
C ARG A 50 9.76 -4.36 11.23
N ASN A 51 10.44 -3.72 10.27
CA ASN A 51 10.68 -2.28 10.28
C ASN A 51 9.39 -1.47 10.10
N ASN A 52 8.32 -2.12 9.62
CA ASN A 52 6.98 -1.56 9.51
C ASN A 52 6.07 -1.87 10.70
N MET A 53 6.53 -2.68 11.66
CA MET A 53 5.75 -2.99 12.85
C MET A 53 5.96 -1.86 13.88
N PRO A 54 4.88 -1.30 14.44
CA PRO A 54 4.99 -0.31 15.50
C PRO A 54 5.74 -0.91 16.69
N GLN A 55 6.89 -0.33 17.05
CA GLN A 55 7.56 -0.67 18.30
C GLN A 55 6.63 -0.30 19.47
N MET A 56 6.53 -1.17 20.46
CA MET A 56 5.79 -0.95 21.72
C MET A 56 6.40 0.14 22.62
N THR A 57 7.10 1.13 22.05
CA THR A 57 7.58 2.29 22.81
C THR A 57 6.46 3.32 22.85
N ALA A 58 5.81 3.37 24.02
CA ALA A 58 4.79 4.35 24.35
C ALA A 58 5.33 5.78 24.14
N GLY A 59 4.72 6.50 23.21
CA GLY A 59 4.88 7.94 23.09
C GLY A 59 5.50 8.40 21.76
N GLN A 60 4.67 9.08 20.96
CA GLN A 60 5.08 10.11 19.99
C GLN A 60 5.43 9.74 18.55
N ARG A 61 4.88 8.65 17.99
CA ARG A 61 4.51 8.65 16.57
C ARG A 61 3.07 8.22 16.43
N SER A 62 2.28 8.98 15.67
CA SER A 62 0.98 8.52 15.18
C SER A 62 1.25 7.27 14.34
N ASN A 63 1.16 6.11 14.99
CA ASN A 63 1.42 4.79 14.41
C ASN A 63 0.30 4.46 13.42
N TYR A 64 0.32 5.08 12.25
CA TYR A 64 -0.47 4.59 11.14
C TYR A 64 0.24 3.36 10.62
N GLY A 65 -0.33 2.17 10.89
CA GLY A 65 0.15 0.92 10.31
C GLY A 65 0.20 1.00 8.78
N VAL A 66 0.80 -0.01 8.17
CA VAL A 66 0.88 -0.12 6.71
C VAL A 66 -0.52 -0.26 6.12
N PHE A 67 -0.89 0.63 5.21
CA PHE A 67 -2.16 0.54 4.49
C PHE A 67 -2.03 -0.44 3.33
N ILE A 68 -2.90 -1.46 3.27
CA ILE A 68 -2.79 -2.54 2.27
C ILE A 68 -3.91 -2.40 1.24
N VAL A 69 -3.55 -2.33 -0.03
CA VAL A 69 -4.48 -2.18 -1.17
C VAL A 69 -4.36 -3.38 -2.10
N ASN A 70 -5.49 -4.03 -2.38
CA ASN A 70 -5.61 -4.99 -3.47
C ASN A 70 -6.02 -4.27 -4.76
N ALA A 71 -5.15 -4.28 -5.76
CA ALA A 71 -5.35 -3.65 -7.07
C ALA A 71 -6.26 -4.45 -8.00
N LEU A 72 -6.61 -5.70 -7.66
CA LEU A 72 -7.43 -6.56 -8.51
C LEU A 72 -8.77 -5.88 -8.84
N GLY A 73 -9.00 -5.66 -10.14
CA GLY A 73 -10.21 -5.02 -10.65
C GLY A 73 -10.32 -3.52 -10.39
N LYS A 74 -9.25 -2.85 -9.93
CA LYS A 74 -9.26 -1.40 -9.66
C LYS A 74 -8.53 -0.60 -10.74
N SER A 75 -9.08 0.55 -11.08
CA SER A 75 -8.41 1.54 -11.90
C SER A 75 -7.29 2.25 -11.12
N ILE A 76 -6.37 2.88 -11.84
CA ILE A 76 -5.31 3.70 -11.23
C ILE A 76 -5.87 4.83 -10.37
N ASN A 77 -6.98 5.43 -10.78
CA ASN A 77 -7.58 6.56 -10.05
C ASN A 77 -8.19 6.10 -8.73
N GLU A 78 -8.82 4.91 -8.70
CA GLU A 78 -9.31 4.32 -7.45
C GLU A 78 -8.16 3.96 -6.51
N ILE A 79 -7.08 3.37 -7.04
CA ILE A 79 -5.89 3.05 -6.22
C ILE A 79 -5.29 4.34 -5.65
N GLU A 80 -5.16 5.40 -6.45
CA GLU A 80 -4.69 6.70 -5.99
C GLU A 80 -5.57 7.27 -4.87
N ASP A 81 -6.89 7.27 -5.06
CA ASP A 81 -7.83 7.80 -4.07
C ASP A 81 -7.75 7.02 -2.75
N MET A 82 -7.70 5.69 -2.81
CA MET A 82 -7.50 4.83 -1.64
C MET A 82 -6.19 5.17 -0.90
N LEU A 83 -5.07 5.34 -1.63
CA LEU A 83 -3.79 5.66 -1.02
C LEU A 83 -3.78 7.05 -0.35
N ARG A 84 -4.45 8.05 -0.95
CA ARG A 84 -4.51 9.42 -0.41
C ARG A 84 -5.46 9.56 0.76
N THR A 85 -6.61 8.88 0.73
CA THR A 85 -7.66 8.98 1.75
C THR A 85 -7.48 7.95 2.88
N ARG A 86 -6.74 6.87 2.62
CA ARG A 86 -6.66 5.67 3.47
C ARG A 86 -8.03 5.04 3.75
N TYR A 87 -8.99 5.22 2.85
CA TYR A 87 -10.29 4.55 2.90
C TYR A 87 -10.37 3.43 1.88
N TYR A 88 -11.04 2.35 2.27
CA TYR A 88 -11.47 1.33 1.32
C TYR A 88 -12.75 1.79 0.63
N SER A 89 -13.01 1.23 -0.55
CA SER A 89 -14.35 1.29 -1.14
C SER A 89 -15.38 0.78 -0.11
N PRO A 90 -16.57 1.38 -0.03
CA PRO A 90 -17.63 0.90 0.84
C PRO A 90 -17.84 -0.61 0.70
N LEU A 91 -18.03 -1.30 1.82
CA LEU A 91 -18.35 -2.72 1.81
C LEU A 91 -19.79 -2.99 1.32
N PHE A 92 -20.64 -1.97 1.35
CA PHE A 92 -22.02 -2.01 0.91
C PHE A 92 -22.26 -0.89 -0.09
N GLU A 93 -22.86 -1.22 -1.23
CA GLU A 93 -23.41 -0.21 -2.12
C GLU A 93 -24.71 0.32 -1.51
N LEU A 94 -24.85 1.65 -1.46
CA LEU A 94 -26.11 2.28 -1.10
C LEU A 94 -27.01 2.18 -2.33
N ASN A 95 -27.93 1.21 -2.30
CA ASN A 95 -29.02 1.06 -3.26
C ASN A 95 -29.98 2.26 -3.21
#